data_AF-A0A7V3QLM7-F1
#
_entry.id   AF-A0A7V3QLM7-F1
#
_cell.length_a   1.000
_cell.length_b   1.000
_cell.length_c   1.000
_cell.angle_alpha   90.00
_cell.angle_beta   90.00
_cell.angle_gamma   90.00
#
_symmetry.space_group_name_H-M   'P 1'
#
loop_
_entity.id
_entity.type
_entity.pdbx_description
1 polymer ?
#
loop_
_entity_poly.entity_id
_entity_poly.type
_entity_poly.pdbx_seq_one_letter_code
_entity_poly.pdbx_strand_id
1 'polypeptide(L)'
;MAKIILNKAQVSQLVWDNRYPVKEEEKFLSRCIDGRYEKNSKLKSQMSKLENNNFLPALSIPGADLGELALILATANDFGLAVDYEKVFQGLIKVVGGLKNFSYHTDSHHGGLALGCGHFGQILKDFVAYNLQKKDIEFLEEKLKFLEKKDVLPVILEGEHLEGAVLLIKGDWAVYPRYYLATDEGKKLVEVFAYHQSLADERRKILAKRLIDDGAVVLYPGCDEDYLYQVMSDEAENHLFETLNRLGKDLPIYSVVFDAQGGFDIEKR
;
A
#
# COMPACT_ATOMS: atom_id res chain seq x y z
N MET A 1 6.23 20.19 15.86
CA MET A 1 5.07 20.04 16.77
C MET A 1 5.12 18.65 17.38
N ALA A 2 4.67 18.46 18.61
CA ALA A 2 4.58 17.13 19.19
C ALA A 2 3.53 16.31 18.42
N LYS A 3 3.89 15.07 18.09
CA LYS A 3 3.02 14.13 17.37
C LYS A 3 1.85 13.72 18.27
N ILE A 4 0.62 13.81 17.77
CA ILE A 4 -0.58 13.43 18.54
C ILE A 4 -0.78 11.92 18.38
N ILE A 5 -0.65 11.17 19.48
CA ILE A 5 -0.98 9.74 19.51
C ILE A 5 -2.48 9.56 19.68
N LEU A 6 -3.13 8.85 18.76
CA LEU A 6 -4.58 8.72 18.76
C LEU A 6 -5.04 7.57 19.68
N ASN A 7 -6.00 7.89 20.55
CA ASN A 7 -6.70 6.88 21.34
C ASN A 7 -7.89 6.28 20.56
N LYS A 8 -8.50 5.20 21.10
CA LYS A 8 -9.60 4.50 20.44
C LYS A 8 -10.79 5.40 20.09
N ALA A 9 -11.15 6.36 20.96
CA ALA A 9 -12.28 7.26 20.71
C ALA A 9 -11.98 8.23 19.55
N GLN A 10 -10.75 8.77 19.50
CA GLN A 10 -10.31 9.65 18.42
C GLN A 10 -10.22 8.91 17.09
N VAL A 11 -9.73 7.66 17.10
CA VAL A 11 -9.74 6.80 15.91
C VAL A 11 -11.18 6.48 15.48
N SER A 12 -12.08 6.17 16.40
CA SER A 12 -13.49 5.91 16.08
C SER A 12 -14.14 7.13 15.41
N GLN A 13 -13.88 8.33 15.91
CA GLN A 13 -14.36 9.57 15.30
C GLN A 13 -13.77 9.77 13.90
N LEU A 14 -12.45 9.56 13.74
CA LEU A 14 -11.78 9.66 12.44
C LEU A 14 -12.39 8.70 11.42
N VAL A 15 -12.54 7.43 11.78
CA VAL A 15 -13.12 6.39 10.91
C VAL A 15 -14.56 6.75 10.55
N TRP A 16 -15.36 7.19 11.53
CA TRP A 16 -16.74 7.60 11.26
C TRP A 16 -16.80 8.77 10.26
N ASP A 17 -16.04 9.83 10.49
CA ASP A 17 -16.12 11.04 9.64
C ASP A 17 -15.48 10.87 8.26
N ASN A 18 -14.55 9.93 8.11
CA ASN A 18 -13.71 9.80 6.91
C ASN A 18 -13.85 8.47 6.16
N ARG A 19 -14.81 7.62 6.53
CA ARG A 19 -15.07 6.39 5.78
C ARG A 19 -15.70 6.67 4.41
N TYR A 20 -15.40 5.81 3.46
CA TYR A 20 -16.01 5.82 2.13
C TYR A 20 -16.13 4.40 1.57
N PRO A 21 -17.17 4.13 0.75
CA PRO A 21 -17.36 2.80 0.19
C PRO A 21 -16.29 2.50 -0.87
N VAL A 22 -15.85 1.24 -0.93
CA VAL A 22 -15.01 0.74 -2.00
C VAL A 22 -15.82 0.71 -3.30
N LYS A 23 -15.23 1.17 -4.41
CA LYS A 23 -15.81 0.99 -5.74
C LYS A 23 -15.23 -0.24 -6.40
N GLU A 24 -16.11 -1.14 -6.82
CA GLU A 24 -15.73 -2.45 -7.38
C GLU A 24 -14.82 -2.31 -8.60
N GLU A 25 -15.10 -1.36 -9.49
CA GLU A 25 -14.34 -1.10 -10.71
C GLU A 25 -12.92 -0.55 -10.48
N GLU A 26 -12.66 0.02 -9.30
CA GLU A 26 -11.40 0.69 -8.94
C GLU A 26 -10.67 -0.04 -7.79
N LYS A 27 -11.20 -1.16 -7.28
CA LYS A 27 -10.77 -1.76 -6.00
C LYS A 27 -9.32 -2.22 -5.95
N PHE A 28 -8.68 -2.44 -7.10
CA PHE A 28 -7.27 -2.83 -7.20
C PHE A 28 -6.33 -1.68 -7.56
N LEU A 29 -6.84 -0.48 -7.83
CA LEU A 29 -6.01 0.72 -7.85
C LEU A 29 -5.47 0.92 -6.44
N SER A 30 -4.14 1.01 -6.32
CA SER A 30 -3.48 1.07 -5.03
C SER A 30 -2.89 2.44 -4.74
N ARG A 31 -2.64 2.66 -3.45
CA ARG A 31 -1.83 3.74 -2.92
C ARG A 31 -0.97 3.23 -1.78
N CYS A 32 -0.01 4.04 -1.34
CA CYS A 32 0.75 3.69 -0.14
C CYS A 32 -0.13 3.82 1.11
N ILE A 33 0.25 3.11 2.18
CA ILE A 33 -0.32 3.30 3.52
C ILE A 33 -0.12 4.70 4.09
N ASP A 34 0.72 5.53 3.47
CA ASP A 34 1.11 6.89 3.88
C ASP A 34 -0.09 7.76 4.30
N GLY A 35 0.09 8.53 5.37
CA GLY A 35 -0.95 9.38 5.96
C GLY A 35 -1.25 10.65 5.17
N ARG A 36 -0.34 11.07 4.28
CA ARG A 36 -0.37 12.40 3.64
C ARG A 36 -1.32 12.53 2.46
N TYR A 37 -2.00 11.45 2.08
CA TYR A 37 -2.98 11.50 1.00
C TYR A 37 -4.19 12.37 1.38
N GLU A 38 -4.48 13.37 0.54
CA GLU A 38 -5.68 14.18 0.65
C GLU A 38 -6.89 13.47 0.04
N LYS A 39 -8.09 13.83 0.51
CA LYS A 39 -9.36 13.32 -0.03
C LYS A 39 -9.48 13.50 -1.55
N ASN A 40 -8.98 14.63 -2.06
CA ASN A 40 -8.96 14.98 -3.47
C ASN A 40 -7.58 14.86 -4.11
N SER A 41 -6.65 14.11 -3.51
CA SER A 41 -5.33 13.93 -4.10
C SER A 41 -5.49 13.32 -5.49
N LYS A 42 -5.40 14.20 -6.50
CA LYS A 42 -5.47 13.81 -7.90
C LYS A 42 -4.27 12.92 -8.13
N LEU A 43 -4.51 11.63 -8.31
CA LEU A 43 -3.54 10.74 -8.93
C LEU A 43 -3.42 11.19 -10.38
N LYS A 44 -2.70 12.29 -10.62
CA LYS A 44 -2.54 12.89 -11.95
C LYS A 44 -1.93 11.91 -12.95
N SER A 45 -1.29 10.84 -12.47
CA SER A 45 -0.77 9.73 -13.27
C SER A 45 -1.81 8.66 -13.64
N GLN A 46 -2.97 8.61 -12.96
CA GLN A 46 -4.04 7.65 -13.24
C GLN A 46 -5.19 8.32 -14.02
N MET A 47 -5.16 8.11 -15.33
CA MET A 47 -6.21 8.34 -16.34
C MET A 47 -6.83 9.75 -16.50
N SER A 48 -6.50 10.31 -17.67
CA SER A 48 -7.08 11.44 -18.38
C SER A 48 -8.52 11.27 -18.91
N LYS A 49 -9.41 10.52 -18.22
CA LYS A 49 -10.79 10.30 -18.72
C LYS A 49 -11.95 10.40 -17.72
N LEU A 50 -11.68 10.69 -16.44
CA LEU A 50 -12.73 10.90 -15.44
C LEU A 50 -12.53 12.24 -14.73
N GLU A 51 -12.86 13.33 -15.43
CA GLU A 51 -12.72 14.71 -14.92
C GLU A 51 -13.60 15.04 -13.69
N ASN A 52 -14.41 14.10 -13.16
CA ASN A 52 -15.41 14.43 -12.14
C ASN A 52 -15.41 13.61 -10.85
N ASN A 53 -14.58 12.57 -10.68
CA ASN A 53 -14.60 11.75 -9.46
C ASN A 53 -13.21 11.67 -8.82
N ASN A 54 -12.81 12.72 -8.10
CA ASN A 54 -11.62 12.75 -7.25
C ASN A 54 -11.81 11.77 -6.07
N PHE A 55 -11.55 10.48 -6.27
CA PHE A 55 -11.63 9.49 -5.21
C PHE A 55 -10.25 8.89 -4.96
N LEU A 56 -9.86 8.86 -3.69
CA LEU A 56 -8.65 8.20 -3.25
C LEU A 56 -8.82 6.68 -3.41
N PRO A 57 -7.87 5.94 -3.98
CA PRO A 57 -7.98 4.50 -4.07
C PRO A 57 -8.06 3.85 -2.69
N ALA A 58 -8.97 2.90 -2.57
CA ALA A 58 -9.27 2.22 -1.31
C ALA A 58 -8.15 1.27 -0.88
N LEU A 59 -7.54 0.55 -1.83
CA LEU A 59 -6.46 -0.38 -1.54
C LEU A 59 -5.20 0.40 -1.14
N SER A 60 -4.91 0.38 0.15
CA SER A 60 -3.71 0.97 0.73
C SER A 60 -2.78 -0.11 1.25
N ILE A 61 -1.60 -0.22 0.64
CA ILE A 61 -0.57 -1.24 0.92
C ILE A 61 0.81 -0.58 0.97
N PRO A 62 1.79 -1.12 1.71
CA PRO A 62 3.12 -0.51 1.80
C PRO A 62 3.71 -0.32 0.39
N GLY A 63 4.14 0.90 0.05
CA GLY A 63 4.74 1.19 -1.25
C GLY A 63 3.83 1.10 -2.48
N ALA A 64 2.51 0.91 -2.33
CA ALA A 64 1.59 0.72 -3.45
C ALA A 64 2.02 -0.44 -4.38
N ASP A 65 1.91 -0.29 -5.71
CA ASP A 65 2.26 -1.36 -6.66
C ASP A 65 3.76 -1.64 -6.73
N LEU A 66 4.60 -0.63 -6.46
CA LEU A 66 6.05 -0.84 -6.35
C LEU A 66 6.39 -1.72 -5.13
N GLY A 67 5.70 -1.51 -4.01
CA GLY A 67 5.85 -2.35 -2.82
C GLY A 67 5.34 -3.77 -3.05
N GLU A 68 4.19 -3.93 -3.70
CA GLU A 68 3.68 -5.27 -4.07
C GLU A 68 4.61 -5.99 -5.06
N LEU A 69 5.29 -5.26 -5.96
CA LEU A 69 6.32 -5.85 -6.82
C LEU A 69 7.52 -6.34 -6.01
N ALA A 70 7.99 -5.55 -5.05
CA ALA A 70 9.05 -5.95 -4.14
C ALA A 70 8.64 -7.17 -3.29
N LEU A 71 7.40 -7.18 -2.80
CA LEU A 71 6.82 -8.28 -2.03
C LEU A 71 6.89 -9.63 -2.77
N ILE A 72 6.52 -9.66 -4.05
CA ILE A 72 6.54 -10.90 -4.84
C ILE A 72 7.96 -11.45 -4.97
N LEU A 73 8.94 -10.57 -5.19
CA LEU A 73 10.36 -10.96 -5.28
C LEU A 73 10.89 -11.43 -3.92
N ALA A 74 10.52 -10.75 -2.84
CA ALA A 74 10.86 -11.13 -1.48
C ALA A 74 10.29 -12.51 -1.11
N THR A 75 9.02 -12.76 -1.45
CA THR A 75 8.36 -14.06 -1.27
C THR A 75 9.15 -15.17 -1.98
N ALA A 76 9.62 -14.90 -3.20
CA ALA A 76 10.40 -15.88 -3.94
C ALA A 76 11.75 -16.18 -3.28
N ASN A 77 12.42 -15.16 -2.74
CA ASN A 77 13.69 -15.33 -2.04
C ASN A 77 13.53 -16.10 -0.73
N ASP A 78 12.52 -15.78 0.08
CA ASP A 78 12.30 -16.40 1.39
C ASP A 78 11.90 -17.88 1.27
N PHE A 79 11.02 -18.20 0.32
CA PHE A 79 10.51 -19.56 0.10
C PHE A 79 11.27 -20.36 -0.96
N GLY A 80 12.30 -19.78 -1.58
CA GLY A 80 13.14 -20.42 -2.60
C GLY A 80 12.40 -20.71 -3.92
N LEU A 81 11.39 -19.91 -4.27
CA LEU A 81 10.64 -20.08 -5.51
C LEU A 81 11.43 -19.52 -6.69
N ALA A 82 11.36 -20.19 -7.84
CA ALA A 82 11.92 -19.66 -9.08
C ALA A 82 10.97 -18.62 -9.68
N VAL A 83 11.51 -17.45 -10.05
CA VAL A 83 10.73 -16.34 -10.61
C VAL A 83 11.36 -15.72 -11.85
N ASP A 84 10.50 -15.33 -12.78
CA ASP A 84 10.81 -14.50 -13.94
C ASP A 84 10.34 -13.06 -13.66
N TYR A 85 11.31 -12.16 -13.48
CA TYR A 85 11.06 -10.82 -12.96
C TYR A 85 10.21 -9.98 -13.92
N GLU A 86 10.45 -10.11 -15.22
CA GLU A 86 9.67 -9.40 -16.23
C GLU A 86 8.23 -9.89 -16.24
N LYS A 87 8.03 -11.21 -16.18
CA LYS A 87 6.67 -11.78 -16.14
C LYS A 87 5.95 -11.42 -14.85
N VAL A 88 6.65 -11.33 -13.72
CA VAL A 88 6.08 -10.83 -12.45
C VAL A 88 5.56 -9.40 -12.65
N PHE A 89 6.39 -8.51 -13.21
CA PHE A 89 6.00 -7.13 -13.49
C PHE A 89 4.81 -7.05 -14.45
N GLN A 90 4.81 -7.83 -15.53
CA GLN A 90 3.68 -7.88 -16.47
C GLN A 90 2.40 -8.43 -15.82
N GLY A 91 2.52 -9.48 -15.00
CA GLY A 91 1.41 -10.07 -14.25
C GLY A 91 0.74 -9.04 -13.33
N LEU A 92 1.55 -8.28 -12.60
CA LEU A 92 1.08 -7.18 -11.75
C LEU A 92 0.38 -6.09 -12.55
N ILE A 93 0.97 -5.64 -13.67
CA ILE A 93 0.37 -4.65 -14.58
C ILE A 93 -1.02 -5.11 -15.06
N LYS A 94 -1.17 -6.38 -15.42
CA LYS A 94 -2.45 -6.93 -15.88
C LYS A 94 -3.51 -6.88 -14.76
N VAL A 95 -3.13 -7.23 -13.53
CA VAL A 95 -4.03 -7.21 -12.36
C VAL A 95 -4.49 -5.79 -12.02
N VAL A 96 -3.61 -4.79 -12.10
CA VAL A 96 -3.99 -3.38 -11.85
C VAL A 96 -4.74 -2.72 -13.01
N GLY A 97 -5.01 -3.45 -14.10
CA GLY A 97 -5.76 -2.93 -15.24
C GLY A 97 -4.92 -2.13 -16.25
N GLY A 98 -3.60 -2.30 -16.25
CA GLY A 98 -2.69 -1.75 -17.26
C GLY A 98 -1.63 -0.81 -16.71
N LEU A 99 -0.65 -0.49 -17.56
CA LEU A 99 0.57 0.21 -17.14
C LEU A 99 0.29 1.60 -16.55
N LYS A 100 -0.72 2.32 -17.08
CA LYS A 100 -1.10 3.65 -16.61
C LYS A 100 -1.76 3.65 -15.23
N ASN A 101 -2.18 2.49 -14.72
CA ASN A 101 -2.74 2.35 -13.38
C ASN A 101 -1.68 2.01 -12.34
N PHE A 102 -0.45 1.66 -12.76
CA PHE A 102 0.64 1.34 -11.85
C PHE A 102 0.96 2.54 -10.96
N SER A 103 0.89 2.34 -9.65
CA SER A 103 0.94 3.36 -8.62
C SER A 103 2.18 3.24 -7.77
N TYR A 104 2.83 4.37 -7.55
CA TYR A 104 3.91 4.57 -6.60
C TYR A 104 3.95 6.07 -6.26
N HIS A 105 4.68 6.44 -5.21
CA HIS A 105 4.77 7.84 -4.81
C HIS A 105 6.17 8.21 -4.35
N THR A 106 6.40 9.51 -4.34
CA THR A 106 7.54 10.19 -3.74
C THR A 106 7.02 11.39 -2.97
N ASP A 107 7.92 12.22 -2.46
CA ASP A 107 7.59 13.47 -1.79
C ASP A 107 8.37 14.64 -2.40
N SER A 108 7.97 15.85 -2.01
CA SER A 108 8.59 17.08 -2.48
C SER A 108 10.00 17.34 -1.90
N HIS A 109 10.45 16.55 -0.92
CA HIS A 109 11.66 16.82 -0.16
C HIS A 109 12.86 15.98 -0.60
N HIS A 110 12.65 14.68 -0.89
CA HIS A 110 13.73 13.72 -1.10
C HIS A 110 14.15 13.56 -2.56
N GLY A 111 13.35 14.08 -3.50
CA GLY A 111 13.60 13.93 -4.94
C GLY A 111 13.58 12.46 -5.40
N GLY A 112 13.76 12.21 -6.69
CA GLY A 112 13.76 10.84 -7.23
C GLY A 112 12.38 10.18 -7.29
N LEU A 113 12.30 9.06 -8.02
CA LEU A 113 11.02 8.47 -8.42
C LEU A 113 10.23 7.86 -7.25
N ALA A 114 10.90 7.36 -6.21
CA ALA A 114 10.22 6.74 -5.06
C ALA A 114 10.92 6.97 -3.71
N LEU A 115 11.90 7.90 -3.61
CA LEU A 115 12.67 8.08 -2.39
C LEU A 115 11.88 8.74 -1.26
N GLY A 116 10.85 9.53 -1.59
CA GLY A 116 9.94 10.09 -0.59
C GLY A 116 8.89 9.10 -0.06
N CYS A 117 8.87 7.86 -0.57
CA CYS A 117 8.11 6.78 0.03
C CYS A 117 8.88 6.19 1.19
N GLY A 118 8.37 6.33 2.42
CA GLY A 118 9.00 5.77 3.61
C GLY A 118 9.29 4.26 3.50
N HIS A 119 8.35 3.46 3.00
CA HIS A 119 8.52 2.02 2.82
C HIS A 119 9.67 1.68 1.85
N PHE A 120 9.64 2.24 0.64
CA PHE A 120 10.69 1.99 -0.35
C PHE A 120 12.04 2.58 0.09
N GLY A 121 12.03 3.72 0.76
CA GLY A 121 13.22 4.32 1.37
C GLY A 121 13.85 3.42 2.45
N GLN A 122 13.07 2.65 3.20
CA GLN A 122 13.59 1.64 4.13
C GLN A 122 14.11 0.40 3.42
N ILE A 123 13.43 -0.07 2.37
CA ILE A 123 13.95 -1.13 1.49
C ILE A 123 15.32 -0.74 0.94
N LEU A 124 15.51 0.46 0.41
CA LEU A 124 16.81 0.89 -0.11
C LEU A 124 17.91 0.97 0.95
N LYS A 125 17.55 1.27 2.19
CA LYS A 125 18.50 1.33 3.32
C LYS A 125 18.92 -0.06 3.79
N ASP A 126 17.98 -1.01 3.81
CA ASP A 126 18.18 -2.33 4.42
C ASP A 126 17.27 -3.37 3.75
N PHE A 127 17.53 -3.66 2.48
CA PHE A 127 16.70 -4.55 1.67
C PHE A 127 16.68 -5.98 2.20
N VAL A 128 17.74 -6.40 2.91
CA VAL A 128 17.84 -7.74 3.50
C VAL A 128 16.78 -7.96 4.57
N ALA A 129 16.42 -6.93 5.34
CA ALA A 129 15.33 -6.99 6.32
C ALA A 129 13.94 -7.19 5.70
N TYR A 130 13.82 -6.98 4.38
CA TYR A 130 12.61 -7.20 3.59
C TYR A 130 12.72 -8.44 2.69
N ASN A 131 13.63 -9.38 3.02
CA ASN A 131 13.91 -10.60 2.25
C ASN A 131 14.26 -10.35 0.77
N LEU A 132 14.78 -9.17 0.45
CA LEU A 132 15.24 -8.84 -0.89
C LEU A 132 16.74 -9.11 -1.04
N GLN A 133 17.16 -9.16 -2.30
CA GLN A 133 18.54 -9.27 -2.73
C GLN A 133 18.91 -8.06 -3.57
N LYS A 134 20.21 -7.82 -3.76
CA LYS A 134 20.69 -6.68 -4.54
C LYS A 134 20.11 -6.64 -5.96
N LYS A 135 20.00 -7.80 -6.62
CA LYS A 135 19.40 -7.91 -7.96
C LYS A 135 17.93 -7.46 -8.00
N ASP A 136 17.19 -7.61 -6.90
CA ASP A 136 15.80 -7.17 -6.81
C ASP A 136 15.72 -5.65 -6.77
N ILE A 137 16.63 -5.03 -6.01
CA ILE A 137 16.74 -3.57 -5.95
C ILE A 137 17.11 -3.00 -7.32
N GLU A 138 18.09 -3.58 -7.99
CA GLU A 138 18.50 -3.17 -9.34
C GLU A 138 17.33 -3.27 -10.33
N PHE A 139 16.53 -4.34 -10.24
CA PHE A 139 15.32 -4.50 -11.07
C PHE A 139 14.23 -3.46 -10.74
N LEU A 140 13.94 -3.22 -9.45
CA LEU A 140 12.94 -2.23 -9.03
C LEU A 140 13.32 -0.82 -9.51
N GLU A 141 14.59 -0.44 -9.39
CA GLU A 141 15.10 0.84 -9.91
C GLU A 141 15.03 0.94 -11.44
N GLU A 142 15.29 -0.17 -12.15
CA GLU A 142 15.10 -0.23 -13.60
C GLU A 142 13.63 0.01 -13.97
N LYS A 143 12.68 -0.63 -13.26
CA LYS A 143 11.25 -0.46 -13.52
C LYS A 143 10.75 0.94 -13.21
N LEU A 144 11.26 1.59 -12.18
CA LEU A 144 10.98 3.02 -11.96
C LEU A 144 11.40 3.87 -13.16
N LYS A 145 12.62 3.69 -13.68
CA LYS A 145 13.09 4.43 -14.88
C LYS A 145 12.27 4.08 -16.13
N PHE A 146 11.82 2.83 -16.26
CA PHE A 146 10.93 2.43 -17.34
C PHE A 146 9.56 3.12 -17.24
N LEU A 147 8.96 3.15 -16.05
CA LEU A 147 7.67 3.79 -15.78
C LEU A 147 7.72 5.28 -16.11
N GLU A 148 8.77 5.99 -15.66
CA GLU A 148 8.98 7.40 -15.96
C GLU A 148 9.07 7.64 -17.49
N LYS A 149 9.86 6.84 -18.21
CA LYS A 149 9.94 6.93 -19.69
C LYS A 149 8.62 6.63 -20.39
N LYS A 150 7.71 5.91 -19.74
CA LYS A 150 6.36 5.62 -20.22
C LYS A 150 5.32 6.62 -19.70
N ASP A 151 5.76 7.72 -19.10
CA ASP A 151 4.89 8.76 -18.57
C ASP A 151 3.91 8.20 -17.52
N VAL A 152 4.39 7.25 -16.72
CA VAL A 152 3.75 6.83 -15.47
C VAL A 152 4.59 7.48 -14.38
N LEU A 153 4.05 8.54 -13.79
CA LEU A 153 4.77 9.39 -12.84
C LEU A 153 4.34 9.06 -11.41
N PRO A 154 5.24 9.25 -10.42
CA PRO A 154 4.87 9.09 -9.02
C PRO A 154 3.79 10.11 -8.62
N VAL A 155 2.97 9.71 -7.66
CA VAL A 155 2.22 10.68 -6.85
C VAL A 155 3.24 11.46 -6.02
N ILE A 156 3.10 12.79 -5.98
CA ILE A 156 3.95 13.64 -5.13
C ILE A 156 3.14 13.97 -3.88
N LEU A 157 3.58 13.48 -2.73
CA LEU A 157 2.99 13.82 -1.43
C LEU A 157 3.72 15.02 -0.83
N GLU A 158 2.95 15.91 -0.21
CA GLU A 158 3.45 17.14 0.39
C GLU A 158 3.20 17.16 1.90
N GLY A 159 4.10 17.86 2.60
CA GLY A 159 4.04 18.06 4.04
C GLY A 159 4.78 17.00 4.85
N GLU A 160 4.81 17.26 6.15
CA GLU A 160 5.41 16.40 7.16
C GLU A 160 4.50 15.21 7.50
N HIS A 161 5.12 14.13 7.96
CA HIS A 161 4.42 12.96 8.49
C HIS A 161 3.80 13.24 9.87
N LEU A 162 2.47 13.09 10.00
CA LEU A 162 1.71 13.36 11.22
C LEU A 162 0.92 12.14 11.72
N GLU A 163 1.33 10.91 11.38
CA GLU A 163 0.53 9.70 11.62
C GLU A 163 0.40 9.33 13.10
N GLY A 164 -0.76 9.53 13.71
CA GLY A 164 -0.98 9.27 15.14
C GLY A 164 -1.39 7.84 15.50
N ALA A 165 -1.68 6.99 14.51
CA ALA A 165 -2.03 5.58 14.67
C ALA A 165 -1.85 4.80 13.36
N VAL A 166 -1.96 3.47 13.45
CA VAL A 166 -2.05 2.56 12.31
C VAL A 166 -3.44 1.92 12.30
N LEU A 167 -4.09 1.88 11.13
CA LEU A 167 -5.37 1.21 10.92
C LEU A 167 -5.18 -0.02 10.03
N LEU A 168 -5.62 -1.18 10.52
CA LEU A 168 -5.77 -2.40 9.75
C LEU A 168 -7.26 -2.53 9.36
N ILE A 169 -7.59 -2.25 8.11
CA ILE A 169 -8.96 -2.09 7.63
C ILE A 169 -9.42 -3.39 6.95
N LYS A 170 -10.64 -3.85 7.29
CA LYS A 170 -11.32 -5.01 6.69
C LYS A 170 -12.75 -4.66 6.28
N GLY A 171 -13.26 -5.30 5.24
CA GLY A 171 -14.60 -5.08 4.67
C GLY A 171 -14.58 -4.27 3.37
N ASP A 172 -15.74 -3.75 2.97
CA ASP A 172 -15.94 -3.07 1.68
C ASP A 172 -15.95 -1.53 1.81
N TRP A 173 -15.27 -1.02 2.82
CA TRP A 173 -15.13 0.40 3.11
C TRP A 173 -13.68 0.74 3.44
N ALA A 174 -13.25 1.92 3.04
CA ALA A 174 -11.94 2.48 3.30
C ALA A 174 -12.04 3.80 4.07
N VAL A 175 -10.89 4.34 4.48
CA VAL A 175 -10.80 5.55 5.31
C VAL A 175 -9.84 6.54 4.68
N TYR A 176 -10.24 7.82 4.56
CA TYR A 176 -9.29 8.87 4.19
C TYR A 176 -8.32 9.09 5.36
N PRO A 177 -6.99 9.05 5.12
CA PRO A 177 -6.04 8.93 6.22
C PRO A 177 -5.76 10.25 6.96
N ARG A 178 -6.23 11.39 6.44
CA ARG A 178 -5.96 12.73 6.96
C ARG A 178 -7.23 13.37 7.52
N TYR A 179 -7.17 13.88 8.75
CA TYR A 179 -8.33 14.45 9.45
C TYR A 179 -7.95 15.63 10.37
N TYR A 180 -8.90 16.54 10.60
CA TYR A 180 -8.75 17.61 11.58
C TYR A 180 -9.41 17.24 12.90
N LEU A 181 -8.58 16.89 13.89
CA LEU A 181 -9.02 16.59 15.24
C LEU A 181 -9.25 17.88 16.05
N ALA A 182 -10.42 18.00 16.68
CA ALA A 182 -10.67 19.06 17.65
C ALA A 182 -9.91 18.79 18.96
N THR A 183 -9.13 19.77 19.41
CA THR A 183 -8.37 19.75 20.66
C THR A 183 -8.65 21.03 21.44
N ASP A 184 -8.20 21.10 22.70
CA ASP A 184 -8.30 22.31 23.51
C ASP A 184 -7.53 23.50 22.91
N GLU A 185 -6.53 23.24 22.07
CA GLU A 185 -5.76 24.24 21.31
C GLU A 185 -6.37 24.55 19.93
N GLY A 186 -7.60 24.11 19.67
CA GLY A 186 -8.26 24.21 18.37
C GLY A 186 -8.09 22.97 17.49
N LYS A 187 -8.35 23.12 16.19
CA LYS A 187 -8.26 22.01 15.23
C LYS A 187 -6.80 21.73 14.85
N LYS A 188 -6.35 20.50 15.04
CA LYS A 188 -5.02 20.02 14.65
C LYS A 188 -5.16 18.98 13.55
N LEU A 189 -4.29 19.07 12.55
CA LEU A 189 -4.19 18.04 11.51
C LEU A 189 -3.54 16.80 12.13
N VAL A 190 -4.17 15.64 11.91
CA VAL A 190 -3.65 14.33 12.27
C VAL A 190 -3.77 13.41 11.07
N GLU A 191 -2.88 12.42 11.00
CA GLU A 191 -2.87 11.43 9.94
C GLU A 191 -2.89 10.02 10.55
N VAL A 192 -3.12 9.00 9.73
CA VAL A 192 -2.97 7.59 10.12
C VAL A 192 -2.31 6.81 8.99
N PHE A 193 -1.49 5.82 9.34
CA PHE A 193 -1.15 4.78 8.37
C PHE A 193 -2.37 3.89 8.16
N ALA A 194 -2.78 3.66 6.92
CA ALA A 194 -3.94 2.82 6.61
C ALA A 194 -3.51 1.61 5.77
N TYR A 195 -3.72 0.40 6.26
CA TYR A 195 -3.52 -0.85 5.52
C TYR A 195 -4.86 -1.53 5.27
N HIS A 196 -5.24 -1.74 4.01
CA HIS A 196 -6.52 -2.33 3.65
C HIS A 196 -6.40 -3.84 3.39
N GLN A 197 -6.57 -4.64 4.44
CA GLN A 197 -6.31 -6.07 4.42
C GLN A 197 -7.25 -6.85 3.47
N SER A 198 -8.57 -6.62 3.51
CA SER A 198 -9.50 -7.38 2.66
C SER A 198 -9.22 -7.24 1.16
N LEU A 199 -8.94 -6.02 0.69
CA LEU A 199 -8.60 -5.76 -0.71
C LEU A 199 -7.20 -6.27 -1.08
N ALA A 200 -6.23 -6.20 -0.14
CA ALA A 200 -4.90 -6.75 -0.35
C ALA A 200 -4.99 -8.28 -0.53
N ASP A 201 -5.74 -8.96 0.34
CA ASP A 201 -5.96 -10.41 0.28
C ASP A 201 -6.66 -10.81 -1.02
N GLU A 202 -7.71 -10.09 -1.42
CA GLU A 202 -8.41 -10.37 -2.68
C GLU A 202 -7.49 -10.20 -3.90
N ARG A 203 -6.74 -9.08 -3.95
CA ARG A 203 -5.79 -8.82 -5.03
C ARG A 203 -4.72 -9.90 -5.10
N ARG A 204 -4.20 -10.35 -3.95
CA ARG A 204 -3.15 -11.37 -3.90
C ARG A 204 -3.62 -12.74 -4.36
N LYS A 205 -4.86 -13.14 -4.09
CA LYS A 205 -5.43 -14.39 -4.64
C LYS A 205 -5.43 -14.38 -6.17
N ILE A 206 -5.88 -13.28 -6.75
CA ILE A 206 -5.89 -13.12 -8.22
C ILE A 206 -4.47 -13.09 -8.78
N LEU A 207 -3.57 -12.38 -8.09
CA LEU A 207 -2.18 -12.25 -8.48
C LEU A 207 -1.44 -13.59 -8.40
N ALA A 208 -1.62 -14.37 -7.33
CA ALA A 208 -1.00 -15.68 -7.16
C ALA A 208 -1.37 -16.61 -8.34
N LYS A 209 -2.66 -16.73 -8.63
CA LYS A 209 -3.14 -17.46 -9.81
C LYS A 209 -2.48 -16.96 -11.09
N ARG A 210 -2.47 -15.64 -11.30
CA ARG A 210 -1.93 -15.04 -12.52
C ARG A 210 -0.44 -15.30 -12.71
N LEU A 211 0.33 -15.22 -11.63
CA LEU A 211 1.77 -15.44 -11.63
C LEU A 211 2.12 -16.88 -11.99
N ILE A 212 1.32 -17.85 -11.55
CA ILE A 212 1.47 -19.27 -11.91
C ILE A 212 1.08 -19.49 -13.38
N ASP A 213 -0.10 -19.00 -13.78
CA ASP A 213 -0.64 -19.20 -15.13
C ASP A 213 0.28 -18.60 -16.22
N ASP A 214 0.86 -17.42 -15.97
CA ASP A 214 1.81 -16.78 -16.90
C ASP A 214 3.23 -17.40 -16.82
N GLY A 215 3.47 -18.35 -15.91
CA GLY A 215 4.79 -18.94 -15.64
C GLY A 215 5.79 -17.90 -15.15
N ALA A 216 5.32 -16.93 -14.36
CA ALA A 216 6.13 -15.91 -13.69
C ALA A 216 6.72 -16.44 -12.38
N VAL A 217 6.01 -17.36 -11.71
CA VAL A 217 6.45 -18.06 -10.51
C VAL A 217 6.31 -19.56 -10.76
N VAL A 218 7.35 -20.34 -10.46
CA VAL A 218 7.31 -21.80 -10.53
C VAL A 218 7.30 -22.35 -9.11
N LEU A 219 6.22 -23.07 -8.78
CA LEU A 219 6.05 -23.69 -7.48
C LEU A 219 6.70 -25.07 -7.40
N TYR A 220 6.93 -25.53 -6.18
CA TYR A 220 7.32 -26.91 -5.91
C TYR A 220 6.19 -27.89 -6.28
N PRO A 221 6.50 -29.16 -6.62
CA PRO A 221 5.47 -30.16 -6.89
C PRO A 221 4.49 -30.32 -5.72
N GLY A 222 3.19 -30.23 -6.02
CA GLY A 222 2.12 -30.36 -5.02
C GLY A 222 1.65 -29.04 -4.39
N CYS A 223 2.31 -27.92 -4.69
CA CYS A 223 1.84 -26.58 -4.34
C CYS A 223 0.95 -25.99 -5.45
N ASP A 224 0.04 -25.10 -5.07
CA ASP A 224 -0.95 -24.47 -5.94
C ASP A 224 -1.08 -22.95 -5.69
N GLU A 225 -2.08 -22.32 -6.30
CA GLU A 225 -2.35 -20.89 -6.15
C GLU A 225 -2.68 -20.47 -4.71
N ASP A 226 -3.30 -21.35 -3.92
CA ASP A 226 -3.58 -21.09 -2.51
C ASP A 226 -2.28 -21.07 -1.69
N TYR A 227 -1.34 -21.98 -1.97
CA TYR A 227 -0.01 -21.94 -1.35
C TYR A 227 0.69 -20.60 -1.63
N LEU A 228 0.76 -20.19 -2.90
CA LEU A 228 1.44 -18.93 -3.27
C LEU A 228 0.76 -17.71 -2.61
N TYR A 229 -0.57 -17.68 -2.58
CA TYR A 229 -1.33 -16.64 -1.88
C TYR A 229 -0.96 -16.55 -0.39
N GLN A 230 -0.86 -17.69 0.30
CA GLN A 230 -0.55 -17.67 1.73
C GLN A 230 0.86 -17.17 2.01
N VAL A 231 1.86 -17.65 1.29
CA VAL A 231 3.24 -17.20 1.51
C VAL A 231 3.44 -15.72 1.12
N MET A 232 2.72 -15.22 0.11
CA MET A 232 2.69 -13.78 -0.20
C MET A 232 2.00 -12.97 0.89
N SER A 233 0.96 -13.51 1.52
CA SER A 233 0.25 -12.86 2.63
C SER A 233 1.13 -12.78 3.89
N ASP A 234 1.85 -13.85 4.20
CA ASP A 234 2.81 -13.89 5.31
C ASP A 234 3.94 -12.87 5.09
N GLU A 235 4.51 -12.84 3.89
CA GLU A 235 5.56 -11.89 3.54
C GLU A 235 5.05 -10.43 3.58
N ALA A 236 3.76 -10.20 3.29
CA ALA A 236 3.18 -8.87 3.34
C ALA A 236 3.01 -8.38 4.77
N GLU A 237 2.68 -9.28 5.70
CA GLU A 237 2.67 -8.97 7.13
C GLU A 237 4.09 -8.63 7.61
N ASN A 238 5.10 -9.38 7.18
CA ASN A 238 6.51 -9.08 7.46
C ASN A 238 6.90 -7.67 6.97
N HIS A 239 6.63 -7.35 5.70
CA HIS A 239 6.94 -6.04 5.11
C HIS A 239 6.21 -4.89 5.82
N LEU A 240 4.93 -5.09 6.17
CA LEU A 240 4.15 -4.11 6.90
C LEU A 240 4.77 -3.83 8.27
N PHE A 241 5.00 -4.87 9.08
CA PHE A 241 5.53 -4.69 10.43
C PHE A 241 6.97 -4.20 10.44
N GLU A 242 7.80 -4.62 9.49
CA GLU A 242 9.16 -4.09 9.34
C GLU A 242 9.15 -2.60 9.01
N THR A 243 8.21 -2.16 8.16
CA THR A 243 8.00 -0.74 7.86
C THR A 243 7.53 0.03 9.10
N LEU A 244 6.56 -0.51 9.83
CA LEU A 244 6.01 0.13 11.03
C LEU A 244 7.04 0.22 12.16
N ASN A 245 7.88 -0.80 12.34
CA ASN A 245 8.97 -0.79 13.32
C ASN A 245 9.98 0.35 13.07
N ARG A 246 10.17 0.73 11.80
CA ARG A 246 11.13 1.77 11.39
C ARG A 246 10.51 3.17 11.34
N LEU A 247 9.25 3.29 10.94
CA LEU A 247 8.61 4.59 10.66
C LEU A 247 7.53 4.99 11.68
N GLY A 248 6.84 4.00 12.24
CA GLY A 248 5.68 4.15 13.12
C GLY A 248 5.93 3.58 14.51
N LYS A 249 7.19 3.57 14.97
CA LYS A 249 7.53 3.06 16.30
C LYS A 249 6.66 3.74 17.36
N ASP A 250 6.08 2.92 18.23
CA ASP A 250 5.18 3.32 19.32
C ASP A 250 3.77 3.81 18.90
N LEU A 251 3.43 3.75 17.61
CA LEU A 251 2.06 4.05 17.17
C LEU A 251 1.09 2.92 17.57
N PRO A 252 -0.07 3.23 18.15
CA PRO A 252 -1.08 2.23 18.43
C PRO A 252 -1.67 1.69 17.13
N ILE A 253 -1.86 0.38 17.07
CA ILE A 253 -2.47 -0.32 15.94
C ILE A 253 -3.92 -0.65 16.28
N TYR A 254 -4.82 -0.29 15.39
CA TYR A 254 -6.25 -0.58 15.53
C TYR A 254 -6.75 -1.41 14.35
N SER A 255 -7.45 -2.50 14.64
CA SER A 255 -8.23 -3.26 13.67
C SER A 255 -9.59 -2.59 13.51
N VAL A 256 -9.96 -2.25 12.27
CA VAL A 256 -11.24 -1.64 11.89
C VAL A 256 -11.96 -2.61 10.95
N VAL A 257 -13.08 -3.16 11.38
CA VAL A 257 -13.86 -4.13 10.61
C VAL A 257 -15.19 -3.51 10.22
N PHE A 258 -15.38 -3.26 8.94
CA PHE A 258 -16.61 -2.69 8.40
C PHE A 258 -17.65 -3.77 8.06
N ASP A 259 -18.92 -3.45 8.26
CA ASP A 259 -20.05 -4.15 7.67
C ASP A 259 -20.40 -3.59 6.27
N ALA A 260 -21.37 -4.20 5.61
CA ALA A 260 -21.80 -3.79 4.28
C ALA A 260 -22.46 -2.39 4.23
N GLN A 261 -22.99 -1.90 5.35
CA GLN A 261 -23.64 -0.59 5.49
C GLN A 261 -22.65 0.51 5.93
N GLY A 262 -21.39 0.17 6.17
CA GLY A 262 -20.36 1.08 6.66
C GLY A 262 -20.44 1.34 8.15
N GLY A 263 -21.20 0.54 8.91
CA GLY A 263 -20.97 0.37 10.34
C GLY A 263 -19.64 -0.34 10.58
N PHE A 264 -19.06 -0.21 11.77
CA PHE A 264 -17.76 -0.81 12.05
C PHE A 264 -17.52 -1.11 13.53
N ASP A 265 -16.65 -2.08 13.77
CA ASP A 265 -16.04 -2.37 15.05
C ASP A 265 -14.57 -1.96 15.07
N ILE A 266 -14.08 -1.49 16.23
CA ILE A 266 -12.67 -1.12 16.43
C ILE A 266 -12.09 -1.84 17.63
N GLU A 267 -10.96 -2.51 17.42
CA GLU A 267 -10.17 -3.18 18.47
C GLU A 267 -8.73 -2.70 18.43
N LYS A 268 -8.11 -2.50 19.59
CA LYS A 268 -6.69 -2.19 19.69
C LYS A 268 -5.91 -3.52 19.68
N ARG A 269 -4.90 -3.63 18.82
CA ARG A 269 -3.95 -4.76 18.83
C ARG A 269 -2.83 -4.54 19.83
#